data_AF-A0A369TN38-F1
#
_entry.id   AF-A0A369TN38-F1
#
_cell.length_a   1.000
_cell.length_b   1.000
_cell.length_c   1.000
_cell.angle_alpha   90.00
_cell.angle_beta   90.00
_cell.angle_gamma   90.00
#
_symmetry.space_group_name_H-M   'P 1'
#
loop_
_entity.id
_entity.type
_entity.pdbx_description
1 polymer ?
#
loop_
_entity_poly.entity_id
_entity_poly.type
_entity_poly.pdbx_seq_one_letter_code
_entity_poly.pdbx_strand_id
1 'polypeptide(L)'
;MNLLDLDARWRRFNDPDRACPCCGMRFSGLFDIGFDEPDAWPYGSLRDSDAEELAVGEDKLGSDLCRLGEDRFIRCVLPLPLRGSDETFYFGAWAQVDPADFYAYLDASPGDGPAFAGCPGWLANALPGFDVPEALPCDLRPGGDGECPRLYAHGDTPLVTAQAEGISFDTLLDIYAASGQDIRPHLAQD
;
A
#
# COMPACT_ATOMS: atom_id res chain seq x y z
N MET A 1 -15.13 -6.80 -20.96
CA MET A 1 -15.44 -5.39 -21.23
C MET A 1 -15.37 -4.69 -19.90
N ASN A 2 -14.40 -3.81 -19.71
CA ASN A 2 -14.22 -3.07 -18.47
C ASN A 2 -15.39 -2.08 -18.35
N LEU A 3 -16.20 -2.20 -17.30
CA LEU A 3 -17.38 -1.36 -17.11
C LEU A 3 -16.99 0.11 -16.88
N LEU A 4 -15.77 0.35 -16.36
CA LEU A 4 -15.26 1.69 -16.18
C LEU A 4 -14.92 2.39 -17.51
N ASP A 5 -14.80 1.67 -18.63
CA ASP A 5 -14.65 2.29 -19.96
C ASP A 5 -15.86 3.18 -20.32
N LEU A 6 -17.00 3.01 -19.65
CA LEU A 6 -18.18 3.86 -19.81
C LEU A 6 -18.01 5.21 -19.07
N ASP A 7 -17.15 5.28 -18.04
CA ASP A 7 -16.84 6.52 -17.33
C ASP A 7 -15.81 7.35 -18.14
N ALA A 8 -16.16 8.59 -18.44
CA ALA A 8 -15.26 9.50 -19.18
C ALA A 8 -14.00 9.86 -18.38
N ARG A 9 -14.09 9.94 -17.05
CA ARG A 9 -12.96 10.22 -16.17
C ARG A 9 -11.97 9.06 -16.20
N TRP A 10 -12.47 7.82 -16.16
CA TRP A 10 -11.64 6.62 -16.25
C TRP A 10 -10.87 6.54 -17.57
N ARG A 11 -11.56 6.78 -18.70
CA ARG A 11 -10.92 6.82 -20.02
C ARG A 11 -9.82 7.87 -20.10
N ARG A 12 -10.02 9.06 -19.53
CA ARG A 12 -9.01 10.13 -19.48
C ARG A 12 -7.84 9.79 -18.56
N PHE A 13 -8.11 9.10 -17.46
CA PHE A 13 -7.10 8.68 -16.51
C PHE A 13 -6.15 7.64 -17.12
N ASN A 14 -6.68 6.81 -18.03
CA ASN A 14 -5.95 5.74 -18.73
C ASN A 14 -5.48 6.12 -20.14
N ASP A 15 -5.56 7.41 -20.54
CA ASP A 15 -5.09 7.88 -21.84
C ASP A 15 -3.69 8.51 -21.71
N PRO A 16 -2.60 7.79 -22.04
CA PRO A 16 -1.23 8.28 -21.88
C PRO A 16 -0.89 9.44 -22.83
N ASP A 17 -1.69 9.63 -23.89
CA ASP A 17 -1.51 10.71 -24.86
C ASP A 17 -2.25 11.99 -24.46
N ARG A 18 -3.21 11.89 -23.54
CA ARG A 18 -3.95 13.05 -23.02
C ARG A 18 -3.14 13.85 -22.01
N ALA A 19 -2.87 15.10 -22.35
CA ALA A 19 -2.41 16.10 -21.39
C ALA A 19 -3.62 16.78 -20.72
N CYS A 20 -3.56 17.04 -19.40
CA CYS A 20 -4.60 17.81 -18.71
C CYS A 20 -4.74 19.19 -19.36
N PRO A 21 -5.94 19.63 -19.73
CA PRO A 21 -6.16 21.00 -20.21
C PRO A 21 -5.77 22.06 -19.17
N CYS A 22 -5.88 21.71 -17.89
CA CYS A 22 -5.62 22.58 -16.75
C CYS A 22 -4.14 22.89 -16.51
N CYS A 23 -3.24 21.93 -16.74
CA CYS A 23 -1.85 22.01 -16.28
C CYS A 23 -0.85 21.22 -17.15
N GLY A 24 -1.30 20.49 -18.17
CA GLY A 24 -0.46 19.68 -19.04
C GLY A 24 -0.01 18.33 -18.48
N MET A 25 -0.33 18.00 -17.23
CA MET A 25 0.02 16.69 -16.64
C MET A 25 -0.61 15.53 -17.39
N ARG A 26 0.10 14.41 -17.47
CA ARG A 26 -0.34 13.17 -18.11
C ARG A 26 -0.49 12.08 -17.06
N PHE A 27 -1.46 11.20 -17.28
CA PHE A 27 -1.71 10.03 -16.44
C PHE A 27 -1.75 8.80 -17.34
N SER A 28 -1.30 7.67 -16.82
CA SER A 28 -1.24 6.40 -17.57
C SER A 28 -1.92 5.29 -16.77
N GLY A 29 -3.06 5.61 -16.17
CA GLY A 29 -3.85 4.71 -15.35
C GLY A 29 -3.54 4.78 -13.86
N LEU A 30 -4.04 3.77 -13.16
CA LEU A 30 -3.94 3.60 -11.71
C LEU A 30 -2.47 3.60 -11.25
N PHE A 31 -2.23 4.23 -10.10
CA PHE A 31 -0.98 4.15 -9.37
C PHE A 31 -1.24 3.83 -7.90
N ASP A 32 -0.25 3.22 -7.25
CA ASP A 32 -0.31 2.78 -5.86
C ASP A 32 0.10 3.88 -4.89
N ILE A 33 -0.32 3.75 -3.62
CA ILE A 33 0.10 4.65 -2.54
C ILE A 33 1.01 3.88 -1.59
N GLY A 34 2.26 4.30 -1.47
CA GLY A 34 3.24 3.71 -0.56
C GLY A 34 3.50 4.59 0.66
N PHE A 35 3.73 3.95 1.81
CA PHE A 35 4.27 4.57 3.01
C PHE A 35 5.77 4.26 3.10
N ASP A 36 6.57 5.29 3.37
CA ASP A 36 8.02 5.15 3.45
C ASP A 36 8.43 4.43 4.77
N GLU A 37 7.60 4.54 5.82
CA GLU A 37 7.82 3.96 7.14
C GLU A 37 6.51 3.54 7.83
N PRO A 38 6.56 2.68 8.87
CA PRO A 38 5.44 2.52 9.80
C PRO A 38 5.15 3.84 10.54
N ASP A 39 3.89 4.11 10.89
CA ASP A 39 3.49 5.37 11.56
C ASP A 39 4.22 5.60 12.90
N ALA A 40 4.64 4.50 13.55
CA ALA A 40 5.36 4.55 14.81
C ALA A 40 6.81 5.06 14.68
N TRP A 41 7.40 5.06 13.47
CA TRP A 41 8.80 5.43 13.26
C TRP A 41 9.03 6.95 13.41
N PRO A 42 9.84 7.41 14.39
CA PRO A 42 9.92 8.84 14.70
C PRO A 42 11.14 9.56 14.10
N TYR A 43 12.03 8.84 13.38
CA TYR A 43 13.36 9.34 13.06
C TYR A 43 13.52 9.93 11.65
N GLY A 44 12.39 10.23 10.99
CA GLY A 44 12.35 10.79 9.63
C GLY A 44 12.29 9.72 8.54
N SER A 45 12.19 10.16 7.29
CA SER A 45 11.94 9.27 6.14
C SER A 45 13.23 8.75 5.51
N LEU A 46 13.27 7.45 5.22
CA LEU A 46 14.35 6.81 4.45
C LEU A 46 14.48 7.44 3.06
N ARG A 47 13.36 7.81 2.43
CA ARG A 47 13.32 8.41 1.09
C ARG A 47 14.04 9.75 1.01
N ASP A 48 14.04 10.50 2.09
CA ASP A 48 14.71 11.81 2.18
C ASP A 48 16.21 11.66 2.52
N SER A 49 16.70 10.43 2.65
CA SER A 49 18.09 10.11 2.93
C SER A 49 18.79 9.49 1.73
N ASP A 50 20.11 9.72 1.59
CA ASP A 50 20.95 9.04 0.60
C ASP A 50 21.41 7.64 1.07
N ALA A 51 20.77 7.07 2.10
CA ALA A 51 21.16 5.83 2.73
C ALA A 51 20.23 4.67 2.36
N GLU A 52 20.76 3.44 2.39
CA GLU A 52 19.95 2.21 2.22
C GLU A 52 19.17 1.85 3.50
N GLU A 53 19.59 2.42 4.64
CA GLU A 53 19.01 2.17 5.96
C GLU A 53 19.20 3.42 6.84
N LEU A 54 18.17 3.78 7.61
CA LEU A 54 18.27 4.74 8.72
C LEU A 54 18.47 3.98 10.02
N ALA A 55 19.54 4.31 10.76
CA ALA A 55 19.85 3.69 12.05
C ALA A 55 19.99 4.75 13.15
N VAL A 56 19.24 4.59 14.24
CA VAL A 56 19.31 5.45 15.43
C VAL A 56 19.45 4.54 16.67
N GLY A 57 20.68 4.35 17.12
CA GLY A 57 20.97 3.36 18.16
C GLY A 57 20.71 1.94 17.64
N GLU A 58 19.81 1.21 18.32
CA GLU A 58 19.38 -0.14 17.91
C GLU A 58 18.21 -0.11 16.91
N ASP A 59 17.55 1.04 16.78
CA ASP A 59 16.41 1.22 15.88
C ASP A 59 16.88 1.35 14.44
N LYS A 60 16.18 0.68 13.54
CA LYS A 60 16.58 0.55 12.14
C LYS A 60 15.38 0.55 11.21
N LEU A 61 15.43 1.34 10.15
CA LEU A 61 14.47 1.34 9.06
C LEU A 61 15.21 1.11 7.73
N GLY A 62 14.93 -0.01 7.08
CA GLY A 62 15.36 -0.30 5.71
C GLY A 62 14.19 -0.28 4.73
N SER A 63 14.42 -0.75 3.50
CA SER A 63 13.39 -0.80 2.46
C SER A 63 12.17 -1.64 2.85
N ASP A 64 12.40 -2.81 3.44
CA ASP A 64 11.35 -3.82 3.64
C ASP A 64 11.17 -4.24 5.11
N LEU A 65 12.04 -3.75 5.99
CA LEU A 65 12.12 -4.16 7.39
C LEU A 65 12.35 -2.95 8.29
N CYS A 66 11.66 -2.92 9.42
CA CYS A 66 11.87 -1.93 10.46
C CYS A 66 11.91 -2.59 11.84
N ARG A 67 12.83 -2.10 12.69
CA ARG A 67 12.97 -2.45 14.11
C ARG A 67 12.92 -1.16 14.92
N LEU A 68 12.00 -1.10 15.87
CA LEU A 68 11.83 0.05 16.77
C LEU A 68 11.67 -0.50 18.19
N GLY A 69 12.74 -0.44 18.99
CA GLY A 69 12.80 -1.12 20.28
C GLY A 69 12.51 -2.62 20.16
N GLU A 70 11.44 -3.08 20.80
CA GLU A 70 10.97 -4.46 20.74
C GLU A 70 10.06 -4.74 19.53
N ASP A 71 9.52 -3.69 18.91
CA ASP A 71 8.59 -3.82 17.79
C ASP A 71 9.32 -4.18 16.50
N ARG A 72 8.62 -4.95 15.67
CA ARG A 72 9.12 -5.49 14.40
C ARG A 72 8.09 -5.25 13.33
N PHE A 73 8.51 -4.66 12.22
CA PHE A 73 7.62 -4.34 11.12
C PHE A 73 8.15 -4.89 9.79
N ILE A 74 7.24 -5.45 9.01
CA ILE A 74 7.51 -5.92 7.65
C ILE A 74 6.73 -5.06 6.66
N ARG A 75 7.39 -4.61 5.59
CA ARG A 75 6.73 -3.95 4.47
C ARG A 75 5.89 -4.96 3.72
N CYS A 76 4.67 -4.56 3.38
CA CYS A 76 3.68 -5.41 2.75
C CYS A 76 2.85 -4.60 1.76
N VAL A 77 2.07 -5.28 0.94
CA VAL A 77 1.13 -4.64 0.03
C VAL A 77 -0.30 -5.10 0.30
N LEU A 78 -1.19 -4.14 0.47
CA LEU A 78 -2.61 -4.34 0.76
C LEU A 78 -3.40 -4.17 -0.55
N PRO A 79 -3.94 -5.25 -1.13
CA PRO A 79 -4.71 -5.18 -2.37
C PRO A 79 -6.14 -4.69 -2.11
N LEU A 80 -6.60 -3.76 -2.95
CA LEU A 80 -7.99 -3.30 -3.08
C LEU A 80 -8.43 -3.44 -4.55
N PRO A 81 -9.17 -4.50 -4.91
CA PRO A 81 -9.66 -4.70 -6.28
C PRO A 81 -10.51 -3.52 -6.74
N LEU A 82 -10.38 -3.08 -7.98
CA LEU A 82 -11.17 -1.97 -8.51
C LEU A 82 -12.41 -2.50 -9.25
N ARG A 83 -13.59 -2.26 -8.67
CA ARG A 83 -14.88 -2.73 -9.19
C ARG A 83 -15.11 -2.23 -10.62
N GLY A 84 -15.49 -3.17 -11.49
CA GLY A 84 -15.79 -2.87 -12.90
C GLY A 84 -14.57 -2.97 -13.83
N SER A 85 -13.37 -3.17 -13.30
CA SER A 85 -12.12 -3.41 -14.05
C SER A 85 -11.42 -4.68 -13.56
N ASP A 86 -10.37 -5.10 -14.27
CA ASP A 86 -9.46 -6.16 -13.81
C ASP A 86 -8.25 -5.58 -13.02
N GLU A 87 -8.26 -4.28 -12.74
CA GLU A 87 -7.19 -3.60 -12.00
C GLU A 87 -7.35 -3.73 -10.48
N THR A 88 -6.23 -3.65 -9.77
CA THR A 88 -6.17 -3.66 -8.32
C THR A 88 -5.30 -2.48 -7.88
N PHE A 89 -5.82 -1.68 -6.96
CA PHE A 89 -5.06 -0.66 -6.27
C PHE A 89 -4.32 -1.29 -5.09
N TYR A 90 -3.08 -0.89 -4.84
CA TYR A 90 -2.33 -1.33 -3.67
C TYR A 90 -1.97 -0.16 -2.76
N PHE A 91 -2.12 -0.38 -1.45
CA PHE A 91 -1.32 0.35 -0.48
C PHE A 91 -0.02 -0.43 -0.21
N GLY A 92 1.13 0.21 -0.36
CA GLY A 92 2.39 -0.28 0.18
C GLY A 92 2.52 0.12 1.64
N ALA A 93 2.05 -0.72 2.55
CA ALA A 93 1.93 -0.43 3.98
C ALA A 93 2.91 -1.26 4.81
N TRP A 94 2.88 -1.06 6.12
CA TRP A 94 3.65 -1.80 7.10
C TRP A 94 2.73 -2.60 8.02
N ALA A 95 3.18 -3.79 8.42
CA ALA A 95 2.54 -4.57 9.46
C ALA A 95 3.51 -4.79 10.62
N GLN A 96 3.06 -4.52 11.84
CA GLN A 96 3.73 -4.99 13.04
C GLN A 96 3.50 -6.48 13.20
N VAL A 97 4.55 -7.23 13.49
CA VAL A 97 4.49 -8.69 13.66
C VAL A 97 5.26 -9.11 14.91
N ASP A 98 5.03 -10.34 15.36
CA ASP A 98 5.82 -10.91 16.45
C ASP A 98 7.29 -11.05 16.04
N PRO A 99 8.25 -10.90 16.98
CA PRO A 99 9.67 -11.00 16.65
C PRO A 99 10.08 -12.33 16.00
N ALA A 100 9.45 -13.44 16.38
CA ALA A 100 9.71 -14.74 15.78
C ALA A 100 9.35 -14.75 14.29
N ASP A 101 8.22 -14.15 13.91
CA ASP A 101 7.76 -14.09 12.53
C ASP A 101 8.60 -13.11 11.69
N PHE A 102 9.05 -12.02 12.29
CA PHE A 102 9.99 -11.09 11.64
C PHE A 102 11.29 -11.79 11.23
N TYR A 103 11.89 -12.57 12.14
CA TYR A 103 13.12 -13.29 11.82
C TYR A 103 12.87 -14.47 10.87
N ALA A 104 11.72 -15.14 10.95
CA ALA A 104 11.33 -16.14 9.97
C ALA A 104 11.18 -15.54 8.56
N TYR A 105 10.66 -14.32 8.44
CA TYR A 105 10.60 -13.59 7.17
C TYR A 105 12.00 -13.17 6.68
N LEU A 106 12.87 -12.70 7.58
CA LEU A 106 14.26 -12.38 7.23
C LEU A 106 15.04 -13.60 6.71
N ASP A 107 14.81 -14.77 7.30
CA ASP A 107 15.43 -16.04 6.90
C ASP A 107 14.84 -16.60 5.59
N ALA A 108 13.63 -16.16 5.22
CA ALA A 108 12.98 -16.49 3.95
C ALA A 108 13.60 -15.69 2.78
N SER A 109 14.84 -16.04 2.43
CA SER A 109 15.59 -15.39 1.35
C SER A 109 15.19 -15.91 -0.04
N PRO A 110 15.18 -15.05 -1.09
CA PRO A 110 15.03 -15.51 -2.47
C PRO A 110 16.15 -16.50 -2.85
N GLY A 111 15.81 -17.77 -3.08
CA GLY A 111 16.78 -18.84 -3.39
C GLY A 111 16.41 -20.18 -2.74
N ASP A 112 17.39 -20.85 -2.11
CA ASP A 112 17.24 -22.17 -1.48
C ASP A 112 16.63 -22.13 -0.05
N GLY A 113 16.22 -20.95 0.42
CA GLY A 113 15.57 -20.78 1.71
C GLY A 113 14.12 -21.31 1.72
N PRO A 114 13.55 -21.59 2.89
CA PRO A 114 12.11 -21.86 2.97
C PRO A 114 11.34 -20.61 2.53
N ALA A 115 10.30 -20.81 1.70
CA ALA A 115 9.39 -19.72 1.39
C ALA A 115 8.74 -19.20 2.69
N PHE A 116 8.59 -17.88 2.79
CA PHE A 116 7.81 -17.29 3.87
C PHE A 116 6.41 -17.91 3.86
N ALA A 117 5.93 -18.35 5.02
CA ALA A 117 4.64 -19.04 5.14
C ALA A 117 3.46 -18.08 5.37
N GLY A 118 3.74 -16.81 5.65
CA GLY A 118 2.76 -15.88 6.21
C GLY A 118 2.77 -15.89 7.75
N CYS A 119 2.21 -14.86 8.34
CA CYS A 119 2.08 -14.71 9.79
C CYS A 119 0.93 -13.75 10.15
N PRO A 120 0.38 -13.82 11.37
CA PRO A 120 -0.50 -12.76 11.88
C PRO A 120 0.29 -11.47 12.13
N GLY A 121 -0.42 -10.35 12.18
CA GLY A 121 0.14 -9.06 12.54
C GLY A 121 -0.92 -7.99 12.76
N TRP A 122 -0.48 -6.74 12.81
CA TRP A 122 -1.32 -5.56 12.94
C TRP A 122 -0.91 -4.53 11.90
N LEU A 123 -1.89 -3.94 11.22
CA LEU A 123 -1.65 -2.83 10.30
C LEU A 123 -0.99 -1.67 11.06
N ALA A 124 0.14 -1.18 10.55
CA ALA A 124 0.96 -0.17 11.21
C ALA A 124 0.95 1.21 10.50
N ASN A 125 -0.01 1.41 9.58
CA ASN A 125 -0.25 2.70 8.94
C ASN A 125 -1.73 3.06 8.95
N ALA A 126 -2.03 4.33 9.24
CA ALA A 126 -3.31 4.93 8.91
C ALA A 126 -3.48 4.99 7.39
N LEU A 127 -4.60 4.48 6.88
CA LEU A 127 -4.84 4.39 5.44
C LEU A 127 -5.77 5.53 4.98
N PRO A 128 -5.32 6.41 4.06
CA PRO A 128 -6.16 7.42 3.46
C PRO A 128 -7.46 6.82 2.90
N GLY A 129 -8.60 7.42 3.26
CA GLY A 129 -9.92 6.94 2.85
C GLY A 129 -10.53 5.85 3.73
N PHE A 130 -9.83 5.38 4.77
CA PHE A 130 -10.35 4.41 5.73
C PHE A 130 -10.19 4.90 7.17
N ASP A 131 -11.25 4.74 7.95
CA ASP A 131 -11.20 4.88 9.41
C ASP A 131 -10.78 3.52 10.00
N VAL A 132 -9.48 3.33 10.15
CA VAL A 132 -8.89 2.11 10.72
C VAL A 132 -8.61 2.29 12.21
N PRO A 133 -8.93 1.30 13.07
CA PRO A 133 -8.53 1.37 14.47
C PRO A 133 -7.01 1.29 14.59
N GLU A 134 -6.47 1.86 15.67
CA GLU A 134 -5.02 1.96 15.96
C GLU A 134 -4.26 0.63 15.87
N ALA A 135 -4.94 -0.49 16.15
CA ALA A 135 -4.37 -1.83 16.05
C ALA A 135 -5.32 -2.77 15.31
N LEU A 136 -5.47 -2.57 14.00
CA LEU A 136 -6.28 -3.44 13.15
C LEU A 136 -5.54 -4.78 12.88
N PRO A 137 -6.04 -5.92 13.40
CA PRO A 137 -5.41 -7.21 13.13
C PRO A 137 -5.45 -7.56 11.64
N CYS A 138 -4.42 -8.25 11.15
CA CYS A 138 -4.30 -8.71 9.78
C CYS A 138 -3.51 -10.03 9.68
N ASP A 139 -3.62 -10.70 8.53
CA ASP A 139 -2.68 -11.74 8.12
C ASP A 139 -1.75 -11.19 7.02
N LEU A 140 -0.46 -11.42 7.19
CA LEU A 140 0.49 -11.42 6.08
C LEU A 140 0.45 -12.78 5.39
N ARG A 141 0.26 -12.76 4.08
CA ARG A 141 0.35 -13.94 3.22
C ARG A 141 1.55 -13.81 2.28
N PRO A 142 2.15 -14.93 1.86
CA PRO A 142 3.29 -14.88 0.96
C PRO A 142 2.95 -14.13 -0.33
N GLY A 143 3.89 -13.29 -0.80
CA GLY A 143 3.84 -12.69 -2.13
C GLY A 143 4.30 -13.66 -3.22
N GLY A 144 4.38 -13.18 -4.46
CA GLY A 144 5.14 -13.88 -5.51
C GLY A 144 6.66 -13.86 -5.23
N ASP A 145 7.44 -14.54 -6.08
CA ASP A 145 8.90 -14.58 -5.96
C ASP A 145 9.50 -13.16 -5.96
N GLY A 146 10.12 -12.78 -4.84
CA GLY A 146 10.73 -11.45 -4.66
C GLY A 146 9.73 -10.31 -4.41
N GLU A 147 8.44 -10.62 -4.26
CA GLU A 147 7.43 -9.61 -3.91
C GLU A 147 7.21 -9.52 -2.39
N CYS A 148 6.85 -8.32 -1.92
CA CYS A 148 6.43 -8.14 -0.54
C CYS A 148 5.18 -8.99 -0.21
N PRO A 149 5.03 -9.45 1.05
CA PRO A 149 3.83 -10.12 1.52
C PRO A 149 2.56 -9.33 1.25
N ARG A 150 1.46 -10.04 1.04
CA ARG A 150 0.12 -9.45 0.91
C ARG A 150 -0.53 -9.33 2.29
N LEU A 151 -1.03 -8.15 2.64
CA LEU A 151 -1.75 -7.91 3.89
C LEU A 151 -3.26 -8.05 3.69
N TYR A 152 -3.91 -8.86 4.54
CA TYR A 152 -5.36 -8.99 4.61
C TYR A 152 -5.86 -8.69 6.01
N ALA A 153 -6.61 -7.59 6.17
CA ALA A 153 -7.16 -7.16 7.45
C ALA A 153 -8.29 -8.08 7.92
N HIS A 154 -8.49 -8.12 9.24
CA HIS A 154 -9.54 -8.87 9.91
C HIS A 154 -10.52 -7.94 10.62
N GLY A 155 -11.71 -8.48 10.90
CA GLY A 155 -12.76 -7.78 11.65
C GLY A 155 -13.91 -7.31 10.76
N ASP A 156 -14.73 -6.43 11.31
CA ASP A 156 -15.89 -5.85 10.63
C ASP A 156 -15.63 -4.36 10.40
N THR A 157 -14.79 -4.06 9.40
CA THR A 157 -14.39 -2.70 9.04
C THR A 157 -14.60 -2.44 7.55
N PRO A 158 -14.78 -1.17 7.13
CA PRO A 158 -14.88 -0.84 5.71
C PRO A 158 -13.69 -1.30 4.87
N LEU A 159 -12.50 -1.39 5.48
CA LEU A 159 -11.30 -1.90 4.81
C LEU A 159 -11.44 -3.38 4.45
N VAL A 160 -11.95 -4.20 5.37
CA VAL A 160 -12.18 -5.63 5.12
C VAL A 160 -13.19 -5.84 4.00
N THR A 161 -14.29 -5.07 4.00
CA THR A 161 -15.26 -5.08 2.90
C THR A 161 -14.61 -4.65 1.58
N ALA A 162 -13.77 -3.62 1.60
CA ALA A 162 -13.07 -3.13 0.43
C ALA A 162 -12.07 -4.16 -0.15
N GLN A 163 -11.38 -4.94 0.70
CA GLN A 163 -10.53 -6.03 0.24
C GLN A 163 -11.32 -7.19 -0.37
N ALA A 164 -12.48 -7.51 0.19
CA ALA A 164 -13.30 -8.64 -0.24
C ALA A 164 -14.13 -8.34 -1.50
N GLU A 165 -14.71 -7.15 -1.58
CA GLU A 165 -15.66 -6.76 -2.63
C GLU A 165 -15.08 -5.73 -3.62
N GLY A 166 -13.88 -5.23 -3.36
CA GLY A 166 -13.27 -4.15 -4.10
C GLY A 166 -13.80 -2.76 -3.74
N ILE A 167 -13.15 -1.74 -4.28
CA ILE A 167 -13.52 -0.33 -4.17
C ILE A 167 -14.12 0.19 -5.48
N SER A 168 -14.90 1.26 -5.40
CA SER A 168 -15.38 1.98 -6.58
C SER A 168 -14.30 2.92 -7.12
N PHE A 169 -14.44 3.39 -8.37
CA PHE A 169 -13.54 4.43 -8.89
C PHE A 169 -13.66 5.75 -8.12
N ASP A 170 -14.84 6.11 -7.61
CA ASP A 170 -14.99 7.30 -6.77
C ASP A 170 -14.24 7.15 -5.44
N THR A 171 -14.27 5.96 -4.83
CA THR A 171 -13.48 5.65 -3.62
C THR A 171 -11.98 5.71 -3.90
N LEU A 172 -11.50 5.21 -5.05
CA LEU A 172 -10.10 5.35 -5.44
C LEU A 172 -9.68 6.82 -5.55
N LEU A 173 -10.53 7.65 -6.15
CA LEU A 173 -10.28 9.09 -6.24
C LEU A 173 -10.29 9.78 -4.86
N ASP A 174 -11.10 9.30 -3.90
CA ASP A 174 -11.07 9.79 -2.51
C ASP A 174 -9.77 9.41 -1.80
N ILE A 175 -9.28 8.18 -2.02
CA ILE A 175 -7.99 7.73 -1.50
C ILE A 175 -6.86 8.62 -2.05
N TYR A 176 -6.84 8.89 -3.35
CA TYR A 176 -5.84 9.78 -3.95
C TYR A 176 -5.90 11.20 -3.38
N ALA A 177 -7.10 11.77 -3.24
CA ALA A 177 -7.25 13.09 -2.65
C ALA A 177 -6.79 13.13 -1.19
N ALA A 178 -7.16 12.12 -0.38
CA ALA A 178 -6.74 11.99 1.01
C ALA A 178 -5.24 11.74 1.16
N SER A 179 -4.59 11.19 0.14
CA SER A 179 -3.13 11.00 0.06
C SER A 179 -2.38 12.25 -0.43
N GLY A 180 -3.07 13.37 -0.64
CA GLY A 180 -2.49 14.61 -1.17
C GLY A 180 -2.24 14.60 -2.67
N GLN A 181 -2.80 13.63 -3.39
CA GLN A 181 -2.63 13.42 -4.84
C GLN A 181 -3.98 13.53 -5.56
N ASP A 182 -4.80 14.53 -5.23
CA ASP A 182 -6.12 14.69 -5.86
C ASP A 182 -6.01 14.89 -7.37
N ILE A 183 -6.41 13.86 -8.13
CA ILE A 183 -6.38 13.89 -9.59
C ILE A 183 -7.69 14.35 -10.22
N ARG A 184 -8.79 14.50 -9.45
CA ARG A 184 -10.11 14.85 -10.01
C ARG A 184 -10.10 16.13 -10.83
N PRO A 185 -9.41 17.22 -10.43
CA PRO A 185 -9.32 18.43 -11.23
C PRO A 185 -8.72 18.18 -12.62
N HIS A 186 -7.91 17.13 -12.78
CA HIS A 186 -7.22 16.81 -14.02
C HIS A 186 -8.03 15.92 -14.97
N LEU A 187 -9.11 15.32 -14.46
CA LEU A 187 -10.01 14.43 -15.21
C LEU A 187 -11.26 15.15 -15.74
N ALA A 188 -11.40 16.45 -15.48
CA ALA A 188 -12.51 17.28 -15.96
C ALA A 188 -12.59 17.33 -17.49
N GLN A 189 -13.76 17.72 -18.00
CA GLN A 189 -13.89 18.04 -19.43
C GLN A 189 -13.09 19.31 -19.74
N ASP A 190 -12.77 19.50 -21.01
CA ASP A 190 -12.18 20.74 -21.54
C ASP A 190 -13.11 21.94 -21.30
#